data_AF-A0A971QIN2-F1
#
_entry.id   AF-A0A971QIN2-F1
#
_cell.length_a   1.000
_cell.length_b   1.000
_cell.length_c   1.000
_cell.angle_alpha   90.00
_cell.angle_beta   90.00
_cell.angle_gamma   90.00
#
_symmetry.space_group_name_H-M   'P 1'
#
loop_
_entity.id
_entity.type
_entity.pdbx_description
1 polymer ?
#
loop_
_entity_poly.entity_id
_entity_poly.type
_entity_poly.pdbx_seq_one_letter_code
_entity_poly.pdbx_strand_id
1 'polypeptide(L)'
;MEKTHITVLLLILLNGVVINVRSQVIPAETTVIDTKSIAEITLNKEVIEGLQNERSILQMDKEKWEKWVTETDLIFDNHKELIMDWQLHINPPPPDLKTLELPLPFLMWKLRQEQADVIKREAAYMDAIKRGPYMDAAYMDAIKRVAAYMDAITHHHDERRIDALIDFFQQEGQNSSWLNNWETILANAATPAWASDQLRKLIIHAELSSENPIALELIKRFAEDLPNDLTLPAYEYVQQRWQPNLLRTETLAYYNLLLTIDLARGRRDVISYYESDSKLSIYDAASVLSNHKSPSSDVAKAVRRWLSTVENNKDADRLQILLLYSDPDHELKTVLARIDHIISQRNTDDQHPKTLDALDSLVLAVLNLDSDAAVVNLARYANEPSIYGLTPIFKPRTVHS
;
A
#
# COMPACT_ATOMS: atom_id res chain seq x y z
N MET A 1 61.96 16.37 -39.00
CA MET A 1 61.34 16.54 -37.66
C MET A 1 59.96 17.12 -37.89
N GLU A 2 58.93 16.28 -37.90
CA GLU A 2 57.53 16.69 -37.78
C GLU A 2 56.82 15.50 -37.12
N LYS A 3 56.40 15.66 -35.86
CA LYS A 3 55.60 14.68 -35.14
C LYS A 3 54.16 15.16 -35.22
N THR A 4 53.35 14.51 -36.04
CA THR A 4 51.90 14.69 -36.08
C THR A 4 51.32 14.19 -34.76
N HIS A 5 50.67 15.08 -34.00
CA HIS A 5 49.90 14.71 -32.82
C HIS A 5 48.49 14.31 -33.27
N ILE A 6 48.15 13.02 -33.13
CA ILE A 6 46.78 12.54 -33.26
C ILE A 6 46.21 12.44 -31.85
N THR A 7 45.27 13.33 -31.53
CA THR A 7 44.44 13.26 -30.33
C THR A 7 43.24 12.37 -30.64
N VAL A 8 43.13 11.21 -30.01
CA VAL A 8 41.92 10.37 -30.05
C VAL A 8 41.06 10.72 -28.85
N LEU A 9 39.87 11.27 -29.09
CA LEU A 9 38.86 11.56 -28.08
C LEU A 9 37.90 10.36 -28.01
N LEU A 10 37.89 9.63 -26.89
CA LEU A 10 36.88 8.62 -26.60
C LEU A 10 35.91 9.20 -25.56
N LEU A 11 34.64 9.38 -25.93
CA LEU A 11 33.57 9.84 -25.05
C LEU A 11 32.84 8.63 -24.48
N ILE A 12 32.95 8.41 -23.17
CA ILE A 12 32.06 7.54 -22.40
C ILE A 12 31.38 8.43 -21.36
N LEU A 13 30.05 8.58 -21.50
CA LEU A 13 29.20 9.32 -20.58
C LEU A 13 28.76 8.39 -19.44
N LEU A 14 29.49 8.41 -18.32
CA LEU A 14 29.00 7.99 -17.01
C LEU A 14 29.57 8.98 -15.98
N ASN A 15 28.68 9.76 -15.35
CA ASN A 15 28.90 10.59 -14.17
C ASN A 15 30.20 11.42 -14.13
N GLY A 16 30.20 12.58 -14.80
CA GLY A 16 30.71 13.84 -14.26
C GLY A 16 32.14 13.95 -13.69
N VAL A 17 33.04 12.98 -13.90
CA VAL A 17 34.43 13.06 -13.41
C VAL A 17 35.39 13.20 -14.60
N VAL A 18 35.89 14.41 -14.82
CA VAL A 18 36.98 14.68 -15.76
C VAL A 18 38.29 14.23 -15.11
N ILE A 19 38.81 13.07 -15.52
CA ILE A 19 40.16 12.63 -15.14
C ILE A 19 41.15 13.13 -16.20
N ASN A 20 42.00 14.07 -15.81
CA ASN A 20 43.09 14.58 -16.66
C ASN A 20 44.32 13.68 -16.50
N VAL A 21 44.55 12.75 -17.43
CA VAL A 21 45.72 11.86 -17.40
C VAL A 21 46.86 12.51 -18.20
N ARG A 22 47.91 12.95 -17.50
CA ARG A 22 49.19 13.37 -18.11
C ARG A 22 49.88 12.17 -18.76
N SER A 23 50.32 12.39 -19.99
CA SER A 23 50.98 11.41 -20.86
C SER A 23 52.34 10.94 -20.33
N GLN A 24 52.48 9.62 -20.16
CA GLN A 24 53.78 8.95 -20.27
C GLN A 24 53.83 8.20 -21.61
N VAL A 25 54.88 8.46 -22.37
CA VAL A 25 55.16 7.87 -23.67
C VAL A 25 55.58 6.41 -23.45
N ILE A 26 54.77 5.46 -23.90
CA ILE A 26 55.16 4.04 -24.03
C ILE A 26 55.16 3.71 -25.54
N PRO A 27 56.20 3.03 -26.08
CA PRO A 27 56.26 2.71 -27.50
C PRO A 27 55.10 1.80 -27.90
N ALA A 28 54.57 2.04 -29.10
CA ALA A 28 53.49 1.27 -29.70
C ALA A 28 53.95 -0.17 -29.99
N GLU A 29 53.61 -1.11 -29.12
CA GLU A 29 53.34 -2.48 -29.52
C GLU A 29 51.83 -2.65 -29.64
N THR A 30 51.38 -2.92 -30.87
CA THR A 30 49.99 -3.14 -31.24
C THR A 30 49.46 -4.41 -30.57
N THR A 31 49.04 -4.31 -29.32
CA THR A 31 48.12 -5.29 -28.73
C THR A 31 46.71 -4.79 -29.05
N VAL A 32 46.10 -5.40 -30.07
CA VAL A 32 44.65 -5.33 -30.24
C VAL A 32 44.05 -6.07 -29.05
N ILE A 33 43.83 -5.36 -27.95
CA ILE A 33 43.06 -5.90 -26.84
C ILE A 33 41.62 -5.87 -27.32
N ASP A 34 41.12 -7.04 -27.66
CA ASP A 34 39.72 -7.26 -28.03
C ASP A 34 38.84 -6.68 -26.92
N THR A 35 38.07 -5.64 -27.23
CA THR A 35 37.10 -5.03 -26.31
C THR A 35 36.10 -6.06 -25.78
N LYS A 36 35.91 -7.17 -26.50
CA LYS A 36 35.14 -8.32 -26.04
C LYS A 36 35.80 -9.05 -24.87
N SER A 37 37.14 -9.18 -24.87
CA SER A 37 37.90 -9.76 -23.76
C SER A 37 37.95 -8.86 -22.54
N ILE A 38 38.01 -7.53 -22.66
CA ILE A 38 37.94 -6.65 -21.48
C ILE A 38 36.53 -6.67 -20.86
N ALA A 39 35.48 -6.68 -21.68
CA ALA A 39 34.10 -6.83 -21.19
C ALA A 39 33.88 -8.22 -20.54
N GLU A 40 34.37 -9.31 -21.15
CA GLU A 40 34.32 -10.65 -20.54
C GLU A 40 35.19 -10.76 -19.28
N ILE A 41 36.34 -10.09 -19.20
CA ILE A 41 37.20 -10.10 -18.01
C ILE A 41 36.60 -9.25 -16.90
N THR A 42 35.96 -8.12 -17.20
CA THR A 42 35.33 -7.25 -16.19
C THR A 42 34.03 -7.86 -15.68
N LEU A 43 33.20 -8.43 -16.57
CA LEU A 43 32.02 -9.21 -16.22
C LEU A 43 32.42 -10.46 -15.40
N ASN A 44 33.49 -11.15 -15.79
CA ASN A 44 34.01 -12.27 -14.98
C ASN A 44 34.58 -11.80 -13.64
N LYS A 45 35.15 -10.59 -13.53
CA LYS A 45 35.74 -10.13 -12.26
C LYS A 45 34.66 -9.70 -11.26
N GLU A 46 33.60 -9.03 -11.69
CA GLU A 46 32.43 -8.72 -10.85
C GLU A 46 31.63 -9.98 -10.50
N VAL A 47 31.47 -10.92 -11.44
CA VAL A 47 30.89 -12.23 -11.16
C VAL A 47 31.79 -13.04 -10.21
N ILE A 48 33.12 -12.98 -10.34
CA ILE A 48 34.06 -13.67 -9.45
C ILE A 48 34.13 -13.01 -8.07
N GLU A 49 34.07 -11.68 -7.95
CA GLU A 49 34.02 -10.97 -6.65
C GLU A 49 32.65 -11.15 -5.97
N GLY A 50 31.55 -11.15 -6.74
CA GLY A 50 30.23 -11.59 -6.28
C GLY A 50 30.22 -13.04 -5.81
N LEU A 51 30.86 -13.94 -6.56
CA LEU A 51 31.05 -15.34 -6.20
C LEU A 51 32.02 -15.53 -5.03
N GLN A 52 32.98 -14.63 -4.77
CA GLN A 52 33.88 -14.70 -3.63
C GLN A 52 33.22 -14.22 -2.34
N ASN A 53 32.36 -13.21 -2.41
CA ASN A 53 31.43 -12.87 -1.33
C ASN A 53 30.44 -14.02 -1.09
N GLU A 54 29.88 -14.62 -2.15
CA GLU A 54 29.08 -15.85 -2.04
C GLU A 54 29.91 -17.03 -1.53
N ARG A 55 31.22 -17.13 -1.79
CA ARG A 55 32.09 -18.22 -1.30
C ARG A 55 32.29 -18.19 0.21
N SER A 56 32.25 -17.01 0.82
CA SER A 56 32.24 -16.85 2.28
C SER A 56 30.90 -17.25 2.90
N ILE A 57 29.80 -17.09 2.14
CA ILE A 57 28.44 -17.52 2.48
C ILE A 57 28.25 -19.03 2.22
N LEU A 58 28.91 -19.58 1.20
CA LEU A 58 28.93 -21.00 0.77
C LEU A 58 29.94 -21.84 1.55
N GLN A 59 30.51 -21.33 2.65
CA GLN A 59 30.98 -22.20 3.74
C GLN A 59 29.81 -22.84 4.51
N MET A 60 28.57 -22.55 4.11
CA MET A 60 27.38 -23.34 4.47
C MET A 60 27.47 -24.76 3.93
N ASP A 61 27.12 -25.70 4.80
CA ASP A 61 27.00 -27.13 4.55
C ASP A 61 26.20 -27.43 3.27
N LYS A 62 26.86 -28.05 2.28
CA LYS A 62 26.28 -28.41 0.97
C LYS A 62 24.97 -29.18 1.12
N GLU A 63 24.87 -30.04 2.13
CA GLU A 63 23.67 -30.84 2.40
C GLU A 63 22.47 -29.96 2.76
N LYS A 64 22.69 -28.87 3.50
CA LYS A 64 21.62 -27.92 3.84
C LYS A 64 21.12 -27.16 2.61
N TRP A 65 22.03 -26.79 1.72
CA TRP A 65 21.66 -26.10 0.49
C TRP A 65 20.80 -26.98 -0.42
N GLU A 66 21.21 -28.23 -0.62
CA GLU A 66 20.45 -29.22 -1.40
C GLU A 66 19.09 -29.51 -0.76
N LYS A 67 19.03 -29.55 0.57
CA LYS A 67 17.77 -29.69 1.31
C LYS A 67 16.83 -28.52 1.03
N TRP A 68 17.29 -27.27 1.12
CA TRP A 68 16.45 -26.10 0.84
C TRP A 68 15.94 -26.07 -0.60
N VAL A 69 16.78 -26.42 -1.59
CA VAL A 69 16.33 -26.58 -2.98
C VAL A 69 15.15 -27.55 -3.05
N THR A 70 15.34 -28.75 -2.48
CA THR A 70 14.31 -29.80 -2.46
C THR A 70 13.01 -29.33 -1.78
N GLU A 71 13.12 -28.67 -0.62
CA GLU A 71 11.96 -28.17 0.12
C GLU A 71 11.21 -27.07 -0.64
N THR A 72 11.93 -26.13 -1.26
CA THR A 72 11.30 -25.10 -2.09
C THR A 72 10.56 -25.67 -3.29
N ASP A 73 11.19 -26.61 -4.02
CA ASP A 73 10.56 -27.23 -5.20
C ASP A 73 9.31 -28.02 -4.81
N LEU A 74 9.34 -28.73 -3.68
CA LEU A 74 8.17 -29.43 -3.16
C LEU A 74 7.01 -28.48 -2.83
N ILE A 75 7.28 -27.28 -2.29
CA ILE A 75 6.23 -26.28 -2.04
C ILE A 75 5.59 -25.83 -3.36
N PHE A 76 6.40 -25.56 -4.39
CA PHE A 76 5.88 -25.15 -5.69
C PHE A 76 5.04 -26.25 -6.34
N ASP A 77 5.51 -27.50 -6.29
CA ASP A 77 4.80 -28.65 -6.85
C ASP A 77 3.46 -28.88 -6.13
N ASN A 78 3.46 -28.90 -4.79
CA ASN A 78 2.24 -29.01 -4.00
C ASN A 78 1.27 -27.86 -4.26
N HIS A 79 1.77 -26.63 -4.35
CA HIS A 79 0.95 -25.46 -4.64
C HIS A 79 0.31 -25.58 -6.02
N LYS A 80 1.07 -26.01 -7.03
CA LYS A 80 0.57 -26.24 -8.39
C LYS A 80 -0.55 -27.27 -8.44
N GLU A 81 -0.42 -28.37 -7.71
CA GLU A 81 -1.47 -29.38 -7.59
C GLU A 81 -2.75 -28.79 -6.95
N LEU A 82 -2.60 -28.00 -5.88
CA LEU A 82 -3.72 -27.40 -5.15
C LEU A 82 -4.51 -26.38 -5.99
N ILE A 83 -3.82 -25.60 -6.82
CA ILE A 83 -4.46 -24.51 -7.59
C ILE A 83 -4.88 -24.94 -9.01
N MET A 84 -4.62 -26.19 -9.41
CA MET A 84 -4.85 -26.65 -10.78
C MET A 84 -6.30 -26.43 -11.24
N ASP A 85 -7.26 -26.61 -10.34
CA ASP A 85 -8.69 -26.37 -10.60
C ASP A 85 -9.08 -24.87 -10.57
N TRP A 86 -8.28 -24.02 -9.92
CA TRP A 86 -8.55 -22.59 -9.72
C TRP A 86 -8.01 -21.73 -10.87
N GLN A 87 -6.92 -22.17 -11.50
CA GLN A 87 -6.24 -21.45 -12.58
C GLN A 87 -7.14 -21.16 -13.80
N LEU A 88 -8.24 -21.91 -13.96
CA LEU A 88 -9.21 -21.71 -15.05
C LEU A 88 -10.11 -20.48 -14.84
N HIS A 89 -10.18 -19.91 -13.63
CA HIS A 89 -11.18 -18.89 -13.28
C HIS A 89 -10.61 -17.69 -12.50
N ILE A 90 -9.47 -17.82 -11.81
CA ILE A 90 -8.87 -16.78 -10.96
C ILE A 90 -7.33 -16.86 -11.05
N ASN A 91 -6.62 -15.74 -10.84
CA ASN A 91 -5.16 -15.73 -10.65
C ASN A 91 -4.83 -15.98 -9.15
N PRO A 92 -4.43 -17.20 -8.75
CA PRO A 92 -4.19 -17.52 -7.34
C PRO A 92 -2.94 -16.81 -6.80
N PRO A 93 -2.86 -16.55 -5.48
CA PRO A 93 -1.68 -15.97 -4.86
C PRO A 93 -0.47 -16.91 -5.04
N PRO A 94 0.76 -16.36 -5.04
CA PRO A 94 1.97 -17.18 -5.08
C PRO A 94 2.10 -18.05 -3.81
N PRO A 95 2.86 -19.16 -3.87
CA PRO A 95 3.13 -19.98 -2.70
C PRO A 95 3.93 -19.21 -1.65
N ASP A 96 3.68 -19.53 -0.38
CA ASP A 96 4.33 -18.89 0.76
C ASP A 96 5.61 -19.62 1.18
N LEU A 97 6.76 -19.02 0.90
CA LEU A 97 8.07 -19.54 1.30
C LEU A 97 8.54 -19.06 2.69
N LYS A 98 7.82 -18.13 3.34
CA LYS A 98 8.23 -17.54 4.62
C LYS A 98 8.29 -18.58 5.74
N THR A 99 7.44 -19.62 5.63
CA THR A 99 7.38 -20.74 6.58
C THR A 99 8.66 -21.57 6.67
N LEU A 100 9.54 -21.50 5.66
CA LEU A 100 10.79 -22.25 5.63
C LEU A 100 11.97 -21.53 6.30
N GLU A 101 11.81 -20.26 6.69
CA GLU A 101 12.86 -19.45 7.33
C GLU A 101 14.22 -19.51 6.60
N LEU A 102 14.16 -19.54 5.26
CA LEU A 102 15.33 -19.69 4.40
C LEU A 102 16.28 -18.49 4.55
N PRO A 103 17.61 -18.70 4.56
CA PRO A 103 18.52 -17.59 4.74
C PRO A 103 18.50 -16.67 3.52
N LEU A 104 18.59 -15.36 3.76
CA LEU A 104 18.57 -14.32 2.72
C LEU A 104 19.48 -14.63 1.52
N PRO A 105 20.74 -15.09 1.67
CA PRO A 105 21.57 -15.40 0.51
C PRO A 105 21.03 -16.53 -0.37
N PHE A 106 20.38 -17.54 0.21
CA PHE A 106 19.73 -18.60 -0.56
C PHE A 106 18.55 -18.04 -1.36
N LEU A 107 17.71 -17.22 -0.71
CA LEU A 107 16.57 -16.57 -1.36
C LEU A 107 17.01 -15.68 -2.53
N MET A 108 18.04 -14.86 -2.34
CA MET A 108 18.59 -14.00 -3.40
C MET A 108 19.17 -14.82 -4.56
N TRP A 109 19.91 -15.89 -4.26
CA TRP A 109 20.44 -16.78 -5.29
C TRP A 109 19.32 -17.42 -6.12
N LYS A 110 18.29 -17.97 -5.47
CA LYS A 110 17.13 -18.54 -6.16
C LYS A 110 16.38 -17.49 -6.97
N LEU A 111 16.14 -16.30 -6.42
CA LEU A 111 15.46 -15.21 -7.11
C LEU A 111 16.14 -14.87 -8.45
N ARG A 112 17.47 -14.74 -8.46
CA ARG A 112 18.25 -14.48 -9.69
C ARG A 112 18.12 -15.61 -10.72
N GLN A 113 18.14 -16.87 -10.27
CA GLN A 113 17.97 -18.01 -11.18
C GLN A 113 16.60 -18.02 -11.83
N GLU A 114 15.54 -17.81 -11.03
CA GLU A 114 14.17 -17.79 -11.53
C GLU A 114 13.93 -16.58 -12.44
N GLN A 115 14.48 -15.41 -12.13
CA GLN A 115 14.42 -14.24 -13.02
C GLN A 115 15.12 -14.52 -14.36
N ALA A 116 16.30 -15.13 -14.34
CA ALA A 116 17.00 -15.50 -15.56
C ALA A 116 16.18 -16.47 -16.43
N ASP A 117 15.38 -17.35 -15.80
CA ASP A 117 14.44 -18.21 -16.52
C ASP A 117 13.25 -17.42 -17.09
N VAL A 118 12.67 -16.48 -16.32
CA VAL A 118 11.62 -15.56 -16.79
C VAL A 118 12.09 -14.77 -18.02
N ILE A 119 13.28 -14.16 -17.99
CA ILE A 119 13.82 -13.38 -19.12
C ILE A 119 13.96 -14.25 -20.38
N LYS A 120 14.47 -15.48 -20.23
CA LYS A 120 14.59 -16.42 -21.36
C LYS A 120 13.22 -16.77 -21.95
N ARG A 121 12.21 -16.96 -21.11
CA ARG A 121 10.85 -17.33 -21.51
C ARG A 121 10.04 -16.15 -22.04
N GLU A 122 10.26 -14.93 -21.53
CA GLU A 122 9.55 -13.72 -21.95
C GLU A 122 9.75 -13.44 -23.44
N ALA A 123 10.98 -13.60 -23.93
CA ALA A 123 11.27 -13.47 -25.36
C ALA A 123 10.47 -14.46 -26.22
N ALA A 124 10.31 -15.70 -25.76
CA ALA A 124 9.53 -16.73 -26.44
C ALA A 124 8.01 -16.44 -26.33
N TYR A 125 7.55 -16.00 -25.16
CA TYR A 125 6.16 -15.63 -24.91
C TYR A 125 5.70 -14.44 -25.76
N MET A 126 6.52 -13.39 -25.86
CA MET A 126 6.23 -12.20 -26.68
C MET A 126 6.17 -12.52 -28.19
N ASP A 127 6.92 -13.52 -28.67
CA ASP A 127 6.79 -14.04 -30.04
C ASP A 127 5.50 -14.87 -30.21
N ALA A 128 5.11 -15.64 -29.20
CA ALA A 128 3.89 -16.45 -29.20
C ALA A 128 2.60 -15.61 -29.18
N ILE A 129 2.54 -14.54 -28.37
CA ILE A 129 1.37 -13.62 -28.30
C ILE A 129 1.04 -13.03 -29.68
N LYS A 130 2.06 -12.70 -30.47
CA LYS A 130 1.88 -12.16 -31.84
C LYS A 130 1.17 -13.15 -32.77
N ARG A 131 1.17 -14.45 -32.45
CA ARG A 131 0.56 -15.53 -33.23
C ARG A 131 -0.81 -15.95 -32.70
N GLY A 132 -1.27 -15.40 -31.57
CA GLY A 132 -2.59 -15.64 -30.99
C GLY A 132 -2.61 -15.51 -29.45
N PRO A 133 -3.80 -15.53 -28.81
CA PRO A 133 -3.93 -15.44 -27.36
C PRO A 133 -3.54 -16.78 -26.71
N TYR A 134 -2.24 -17.05 -26.64
CA TYR A 134 -1.69 -18.18 -25.90
C TYR A 134 -1.17 -17.70 -24.55
N MET A 135 -1.64 -18.33 -23.48
CA MET A 135 -1.09 -18.14 -22.13
C MET A 135 -0.09 -19.27 -21.90
N ASP A 136 1.20 -18.96 -21.90
CA ASP A 136 2.26 -19.95 -21.64
C ASP A 136 2.30 -20.25 -20.14
N ALA A 137 1.78 -21.42 -19.76
CA ALA A 137 1.72 -21.88 -18.38
C ALA A 137 3.11 -21.92 -17.72
N ALA A 138 4.17 -22.22 -18.48
CA ALA A 138 5.53 -22.28 -17.93
C ALA A 138 6.10 -20.88 -17.68
N TYR A 139 5.77 -19.91 -18.53
CA TYR A 139 6.12 -18.50 -18.29
C TYR A 139 5.41 -17.96 -17.04
N MET A 140 4.12 -18.25 -16.88
CA MET A 140 3.35 -17.82 -15.71
C MET A 140 3.82 -18.50 -14.42
N ASP A 141 4.25 -19.77 -14.48
CA ASP A 141 4.85 -20.47 -13.33
C ASP A 141 6.16 -19.80 -12.89
N ALA A 142 7.03 -19.46 -13.84
CA ALA A 142 8.28 -18.75 -13.56
C ALA A 142 8.04 -17.38 -12.91
N ILE A 143 7.06 -16.59 -13.39
CA ILE A 143 6.67 -15.32 -12.75
C ILE A 143 6.20 -15.55 -11.30
N LYS A 144 5.40 -16.59 -11.05
CA LYS A 144 4.92 -16.92 -9.70
C LYS A 144 6.04 -17.32 -8.76
N ARG A 145 7.01 -18.09 -9.26
CA ARG A 145 8.23 -18.45 -8.50
C ARG A 145 9.00 -17.21 -8.09
N VAL A 146 9.28 -16.33 -9.04
CA VAL A 146 9.94 -15.04 -8.77
C VAL A 146 9.17 -14.21 -7.73
N ALA A 147 7.85 -14.10 -7.88
CA ALA A 147 7.01 -13.37 -6.92
C ALA A 147 7.07 -13.97 -5.50
N ALA A 148 7.08 -15.31 -5.37
CA ALA A 148 7.19 -15.99 -4.08
C ALA A 148 8.53 -15.72 -3.39
N TYR A 149 9.65 -15.79 -4.13
CA TYR A 149 10.97 -15.46 -3.59
C TYR A 149 11.07 -13.98 -3.20
N MET A 150 10.54 -13.07 -4.04
CA MET A 150 10.51 -11.65 -3.76
C MET A 150 9.70 -11.32 -2.50
N ASP A 151 8.52 -11.94 -2.31
CA ASP A 151 7.71 -11.78 -1.10
C ASP A 151 8.44 -12.29 0.15
N ALA A 152 9.10 -13.45 0.04
CA ALA A 152 9.88 -14.02 1.14
C ALA A 152 11.06 -13.12 1.54
N ILE A 153 11.77 -12.54 0.56
CA ILE A 153 12.87 -11.59 0.81
C ILE A 153 12.34 -10.31 1.45
N THR A 154 11.23 -9.76 0.93
CA THR A 154 10.60 -8.53 1.41
C THR A 154 10.26 -8.62 2.90
N HIS A 155 9.75 -9.77 3.35
CA HIS A 155 9.34 -10.01 4.72
C HIS A 155 10.41 -10.73 5.57
N HIS A 156 11.62 -10.90 5.05
CA HIS A 156 12.69 -11.58 5.77
C HIS A 156 13.12 -10.77 7.00
N HIS A 157 13.54 -11.44 8.07
CA HIS A 157 13.92 -10.77 9.32
C HIS A 157 15.26 -10.02 9.22
N ASP A 158 16.20 -10.53 8.42
CA ASP A 158 17.51 -9.89 8.15
C ASP A 158 17.35 -8.52 7.49
N GLU A 159 17.90 -7.47 8.10
CA GLU A 159 17.81 -6.09 7.63
C GLU A 159 18.59 -5.85 6.33
N ARG A 160 19.60 -6.69 6.04
CA ARG A 160 20.36 -6.63 4.78
C ARG A 160 19.51 -6.91 3.55
N ARG A 161 18.26 -7.39 3.73
CA ARG A 161 17.30 -7.60 2.64
C ARG A 161 17.09 -6.32 1.83
N ILE A 162 17.11 -5.15 2.48
CA ILE A 162 16.85 -3.86 1.81
C ILE A 162 17.96 -3.57 0.80
N ASP A 163 19.22 -3.69 1.22
CA ASP A 163 20.37 -3.49 0.33
C ASP A 163 20.42 -4.55 -0.76
N ALA A 164 20.16 -5.83 -0.42
CA ALA A 164 20.13 -6.91 -1.39
C ALA A 164 19.05 -6.71 -2.48
N LEU A 165 17.89 -6.20 -2.08
CA LEU A 165 16.80 -5.81 -2.98
C LEU A 165 17.26 -4.66 -3.89
N ILE A 166 17.80 -3.57 -3.34
CA ILE A 166 18.29 -2.44 -4.12
C ILE A 166 19.33 -2.89 -5.15
N ASP A 167 20.31 -3.70 -4.74
CA ASP A 167 21.34 -4.25 -5.61
C ASP A 167 20.74 -5.07 -6.76
N PHE A 168 19.79 -5.95 -6.43
CA PHE A 168 19.09 -6.77 -7.41
C PHE A 168 18.34 -5.91 -8.45
N PHE A 169 17.64 -4.87 -8.01
CA PHE A 169 16.92 -3.99 -8.93
C PHE A 169 17.87 -3.20 -9.84
N GLN A 170 18.97 -2.71 -9.29
CA GLN A 170 19.98 -1.97 -10.06
C GLN A 170 20.67 -2.84 -11.13
N GLN A 171 20.93 -4.11 -10.81
CA GLN A 171 21.64 -5.03 -11.71
C GLN A 171 20.70 -5.70 -12.73
N GLU A 172 19.53 -6.14 -12.29
CA GLU A 172 18.69 -7.08 -13.05
C GLU A 172 17.25 -6.58 -13.25
N GLY A 173 16.78 -5.63 -12.44
CA GLY A 173 15.36 -5.24 -12.38
C GLY A 173 14.92 -4.13 -13.33
N GLN A 174 15.81 -3.24 -13.78
CA GLN A 174 15.43 -1.99 -14.48
C GLN A 174 14.64 -2.17 -15.78
N ASN A 175 14.76 -3.32 -16.45
CA ASN A 175 14.09 -3.60 -17.74
C ASN A 175 12.91 -4.56 -17.62
N SER A 176 12.57 -5.00 -16.41
CA SER A 176 11.53 -6.04 -16.20
C SER A 176 10.16 -5.40 -16.00
N SER A 177 9.28 -5.54 -17.00
CA SER A 177 7.91 -4.99 -16.97
C SER A 177 7.03 -5.54 -15.84
N TRP A 178 7.40 -6.68 -15.26
CA TRP A 178 6.69 -7.28 -14.13
C TRP A 178 7.19 -6.75 -12.76
N LEU A 179 8.25 -5.93 -12.73
CA LEU A 179 8.74 -5.20 -11.55
C LEU A 179 8.21 -3.75 -11.46
N ASN A 180 7.12 -3.42 -12.16
CA ASN A 180 6.51 -2.08 -12.17
C ASN A 180 6.06 -1.56 -10.78
N ASN A 181 6.11 -2.38 -9.73
CA ASN A 181 5.76 -2.02 -8.34
C ASN A 181 6.99 -2.07 -7.41
N TRP A 182 8.18 -1.82 -7.95
CA TRP A 182 9.44 -1.87 -7.21
C TRP A 182 9.40 -1.05 -5.92
N GLU A 183 8.80 0.13 -5.97
CA GLU A 183 8.71 1.04 -4.84
C GLU A 183 7.86 0.47 -3.71
N THR A 184 6.76 -0.20 -4.03
CA THR A 184 5.94 -0.88 -3.03
C THR A 184 6.69 -2.07 -2.42
N ILE A 185 7.44 -2.83 -3.22
CA ILE A 185 8.29 -3.93 -2.72
C ILE A 185 9.33 -3.40 -1.74
N LEU A 186 10.08 -2.38 -2.13
CA LEU A 186 11.12 -1.79 -1.29
C LEU A 186 10.52 -1.12 -0.04
N ALA A 187 9.39 -0.43 -0.20
CA ALA A 187 8.66 0.15 0.92
C ALA A 187 8.20 -0.93 1.89
N ASN A 188 7.74 -2.10 1.44
CA ASN A 188 7.36 -3.26 2.26
C ASN A 188 8.56 -3.99 2.89
N ALA A 189 9.75 -3.88 2.31
CA ALA A 189 10.97 -4.41 2.90
C ALA A 189 11.55 -3.49 3.97
N ALA A 190 11.31 -2.18 3.87
CA ALA A 190 11.91 -1.17 4.74
C ALA A 190 11.72 -1.43 6.25
N THR A 191 12.70 -1.03 7.05
CA THR A 191 12.53 -0.90 8.50
C THR A 191 12.08 0.53 8.84
N PRO A 192 11.47 0.79 10.01
CA PRO A 192 11.11 2.15 10.41
C PRO A 192 12.29 3.11 10.42
N ALA A 193 13.47 2.65 10.87
CA ALA A 193 14.70 3.43 10.89
C ALA A 193 15.16 3.80 9.48
N TRP A 194 15.24 2.82 8.58
CA TRP A 194 15.63 3.06 7.19
C TRP A 194 14.62 3.97 6.49
N ALA A 195 13.32 3.74 6.66
CA ALA A 195 12.27 4.58 6.07
C ALA A 195 12.39 6.03 6.54
N SER A 196 12.60 6.27 7.83
CA SER A 196 12.78 7.61 8.38
C SER A 196 13.99 8.32 7.76
N ASP A 197 15.13 7.64 7.64
CA ASP A 197 16.33 8.19 7.02
C ASP A 197 16.12 8.53 5.54
N GLN A 198 15.43 7.67 4.79
CA GLN A 198 15.10 7.95 3.39
C GLN A 198 14.13 9.12 3.27
N LEU A 199 13.09 9.19 4.09
CA LEU A 199 12.13 10.30 4.05
C LEU A 199 12.79 11.64 4.39
N ARG A 200 13.72 11.67 5.35
CA ARG A 200 14.54 12.87 5.61
C ARG A 200 15.31 13.29 4.36
N LYS A 201 15.96 12.35 3.67
CA LYS A 201 16.73 12.65 2.45
C LYS A 201 15.82 13.15 1.32
N LEU A 202 14.70 12.46 1.10
CA LEU A 202 13.81 12.65 -0.05
C LEU A 202 12.86 13.84 0.07
N ILE A 203 12.44 14.19 1.29
CA ILE A 203 11.42 15.22 1.51
C ILE A 203 12.03 16.48 2.12
N ILE A 204 12.89 16.33 3.15
CA ILE A 204 13.46 17.48 3.86
C ILE A 204 14.67 18.06 3.12
N HIS A 205 15.59 17.22 2.65
CA HIS A 205 16.87 17.69 2.10
C HIS A 205 16.90 17.85 0.57
N ALA A 206 15.93 17.29 -0.15
CA ALA A 206 15.90 17.30 -1.62
C ALA A 206 15.10 18.47 -2.23
N GLU A 207 14.86 19.56 -1.49
CA GLU A 207 14.07 20.73 -1.95
C GLU A 207 12.78 20.34 -2.68
N LEU A 208 11.97 19.40 -2.14
CA LEU A 208 10.70 18.94 -2.74
C LEU A 208 10.73 18.64 -4.26
N SER A 209 11.92 18.39 -4.80
CA SER A 209 12.15 18.30 -6.23
C SER A 209 11.98 16.85 -6.68
N SER A 210 10.98 16.66 -7.54
CA SER A 210 10.67 15.47 -8.35
C SER A 210 10.08 14.25 -7.62
N GLU A 211 8.82 13.94 -7.98
CA GLU A 211 8.30 12.62 -8.39
C GLU A 211 9.00 11.35 -7.87
N ASN A 212 9.41 11.26 -6.59
CA ASN A 212 9.98 10.00 -6.12
C ASN A 212 8.87 9.06 -5.62
N PRO A 213 8.46 8.04 -6.41
CA PRO A 213 7.39 7.12 -6.03
C PRO A 213 7.66 6.40 -4.70
N ILE A 214 8.92 6.15 -4.33
CA ILE A 214 9.25 5.47 -3.06
C ILE A 214 8.82 6.26 -1.83
N ALA A 215 8.91 7.59 -1.85
CA ALA A 215 8.56 8.40 -0.68
C ALA A 215 7.06 8.33 -0.39
N LEU A 216 6.21 8.25 -1.43
CA LEU A 216 4.77 8.06 -1.21
C LEU A 216 4.47 6.68 -0.63
N GLU A 217 5.12 5.62 -1.14
CA GLU A 217 4.93 4.26 -0.64
C GLU A 217 5.43 4.10 0.81
N LEU A 218 6.55 4.74 1.17
CA LEU A 218 7.04 4.78 2.55
C LEU A 218 6.08 5.53 3.48
N ILE A 219 5.52 6.67 3.05
CA ILE A 219 4.51 7.39 3.83
C ILE A 219 3.28 6.52 4.01
N LYS A 220 2.76 5.89 2.95
CA LYS A 220 1.59 4.99 3.04
C LYS A 220 1.81 3.89 4.06
N ARG A 221 2.99 3.28 4.08
CA ARG A 221 3.31 2.18 4.98
C ARG A 221 3.49 2.63 6.43
N PHE A 222 4.18 3.74 6.66
CA PHE A 222 4.60 4.16 8.01
C PHE A 222 3.81 5.36 8.56
N ALA A 223 2.71 5.77 7.93
CA ALA A 223 1.97 6.98 8.30
C ALA A 223 1.63 7.09 9.81
N GLU A 224 1.24 5.98 10.44
CA GLU A 224 0.90 5.92 11.87
C GLU A 224 2.12 6.02 12.80
N ASP A 225 3.29 5.60 12.31
CA ASP A 225 4.53 5.45 13.07
C ASP A 225 5.60 6.49 12.66
N LEU A 226 5.21 7.55 11.94
CA LEU A 226 6.15 8.59 11.51
C LEU A 226 6.72 9.32 12.72
N PRO A 227 8.06 9.54 12.78
CA PRO A 227 8.66 10.47 13.73
C PRO A 227 8.04 11.87 13.63
N ASN A 228 7.89 12.55 14.77
CA ASN A 228 7.25 13.88 14.85
C ASN A 228 7.81 14.92 13.88
N ASP A 229 9.12 14.85 13.59
CA ASP A 229 9.79 15.78 12.69
C ASP A 229 9.59 15.45 11.20
N LEU A 230 9.04 14.27 10.89
CA LEU A 230 8.64 13.84 9.55
C LEU A 230 7.14 14.00 9.30
N THR A 231 6.30 14.10 10.34
CA THR A 231 4.85 14.23 10.19
C THR A 231 4.43 15.40 9.30
N LEU A 232 4.92 16.61 9.57
CA LEU A 232 4.58 17.79 8.77
C LEU A 232 5.14 17.72 7.33
N PRO A 233 6.43 17.43 7.12
CA PRO A 233 6.97 17.26 5.76
C PRO A 233 6.24 16.18 4.96
N ALA A 234 5.91 15.04 5.56
CA ALA A 234 5.15 13.97 4.90
C ALA A 234 3.74 14.42 4.53
N TYR A 235 3.06 15.14 5.43
CA TYR A 235 1.75 15.71 5.19
C TYR A 235 1.79 16.66 3.97
N GLU A 236 2.72 17.62 3.96
CA GLU A 236 2.89 18.57 2.85
C GLU A 236 3.25 17.87 1.53
N TYR A 237 4.09 16.83 1.60
CA TYR A 237 4.46 16.03 0.43
C TYR A 237 3.27 15.30 -0.19
N VAL A 238 2.38 14.74 0.63
CA VAL A 238 1.12 14.13 0.17
C VAL A 238 0.16 15.21 -0.32
N GLN A 239 0.04 16.34 0.40
CA GLN A 239 -0.80 17.49 0.04
C GLN A 239 -0.52 18.00 -1.39
N GLN A 240 0.76 18.21 -1.71
CA GLN A 240 1.20 18.73 -3.01
C GLN A 240 0.91 17.80 -4.20
N ARG A 241 0.74 16.49 -3.95
CA ARG A 241 0.46 15.50 -5.00
C ARG A 241 -1.02 15.30 -5.29
N TRP A 242 -1.88 15.89 -4.48
CA TRP A 242 -3.30 15.82 -4.71
C TRP A 242 -3.68 16.41 -6.07
N GLN A 243 -4.56 15.74 -6.80
CA GLN A 243 -5.08 16.22 -8.08
C GLN A 243 -6.62 16.28 -8.03
N PRO A 244 -7.25 17.36 -8.51
CA PRO A 244 -8.71 17.55 -8.46
C PRO A 244 -9.51 16.61 -9.38
N ASN A 245 -8.85 15.79 -10.20
CA ASN A 245 -9.50 14.90 -11.18
C ASN A 245 -9.28 13.41 -10.89
N LEU A 246 -8.83 13.05 -9.69
CA LEU A 246 -8.71 11.65 -9.28
C LEU A 246 -10.08 10.95 -9.27
N LEU A 247 -10.07 9.62 -9.48
CA LEU A 247 -11.26 8.81 -9.29
C LEU A 247 -11.74 8.91 -7.83
N ARG A 248 -13.03 8.67 -7.58
CA ARG A 248 -13.60 8.69 -6.23
C ARG A 248 -12.80 7.82 -5.25
N THR A 249 -12.50 6.58 -5.63
CA THR A 249 -11.74 5.63 -4.80
C THR A 249 -10.34 6.13 -4.45
N GLU A 250 -9.65 6.75 -5.41
CA GLU A 250 -8.31 7.31 -5.22
C GLU A 250 -8.36 8.53 -4.30
N THR A 251 -9.38 9.37 -4.45
CA THR A 251 -9.62 10.54 -3.59
C THR A 251 -9.87 10.12 -2.14
N LEU A 252 -10.66 9.06 -1.91
CA LEU A 252 -10.89 8.55 -0.55
C LEU A 252 -9.62 7.97 0.07
N ALA A 253 -8.85 7.18 -0.70
CA ALA A 253 -7.57 6.63 -0.23
C ALA A 253 -6.57 7.74 0.11
N TYR A 254 -6.55 8.80 -0.70
CA TYR A 254 -5.75 9.99 -0.49
C TYR A 254 -6.09 10.70 0.83
N TYR A 255 -7.38 10.99 1.07
CA TYR A 255 -7.80 11.66 2.31
C TYR A 255 -7.60 10.78 3.54
N ASN A 256 -7.80 9.47 3.40
CA ASN A 256 -7.49 8.54 4.47
C ASN A 256 -6.01 8.63 4.88
N LEU A 257 -5.10 8.70 3.90
CA LEU A 257 -3.67 8.84 4.17
C LEU A 257 -3.33 10.14 4.90
N LEU A 258 -3.88 11.29 4.48
CA LEU A 258 -3.66 12.57 5.17
C LEU A 258 -4.12 12.54 6.63
N LEU A 259 -5.28 11.92 6.90
CA LEU A 259 -5.82 11.79 8.25
C LEU A 259 -4.99 10.85 9.12
N THR A 260 -4.41 9.79 8.54
CA THR A 260 -3.47 8.91 9.24
C THR A 260 -2.19 9.64 9.64
N ILE A 261 -1.66 10.52 8.77
CA ILE A 261 -0.42 11.28 9.05
C ILE A 261 -0.66 12.36 10.12
N ASP A 262 -1.64 13.24 9.90
CA ASP A 262 -1.99 14.30 10.85
C ASP A 262 -3.51 14.51 10.84
N LEU A 263 -4.17 13.91 11.83
CA LEU A 263 -5.61 13.95 11.99
C LEU A 263 -6.17 15.38 12.07
N ALA A 264 -5.47 16.29 12.76
CA ALA A 264 -5.97 17.65 12.98
C ALA A 264 -5.90 18.49 11.71
N ARG A 265 -4.81 18.39 10.94
CA ARG A 265 -4.69 19.07 9.63
C ARG A 265 -5.58 18.42 8.59
N GLY A 266 -5.56 17.09 8.48
CA GLY A 266 -6.36 16.31 7.53
C GLY A 266 -7.84 16.64 7.64
N ARG A 267 -8.37 16.79 8.86
CA ARG A 267 -9.76 17.21 9.07
C ARG A 267 -10.09 18.55 8.43
N ARG A 268 -9.22 19.56 8.60
CA ARG A 268 -9.45 20.90 8.04
C ARG A 268 -9.46 20.84 6.52
N ASP A 269 -8.49 20.17 5.93
CA ASP A 269 -8.34 20.10 4.47
C ASP A 269 -9.47 19.29 3.81
N VAL A 270 -9.84 18.14 4.38
CA VAL A 270 -10.98 17.34 3.91
C VAL A 270 -12.25 18.17 3.95
N ILE A 271 -12.56 18.83 5.07
CA ILE A 271 -13.79 19.63 5.18
C ILE A 271 -13.78 20.76 4.15
N SER A 272 -12.69 21.52 4.04
CA SER A 272 -12.58 22.65 3.11
C SER A 272 -12.74 22.23 1.64
N TYR A 273 -12.17 21.08 1.24
CA TYR A 273 -12.29 20.61 -0.13
C TYR A 273 -13.74 20.30 -0.52
N TYR A 274 -14.44 19.52 0.30
CA TYR A 274 -15.83 19.12 0.04
C TYR A 274 -16.83 20.28 0.17
N GLU A 275 -16.45 21.39 0.80
CA GLU A 275 -17.24 22.63 0.76
C GLU A 275 -17.14 23.39 -0.57
N SER A 276 -16.08 23.13 -1.35
CA SER A 276 -15.74 23.90 -2.57
C SER A 276 -16.04 23.18 -3.89
N ASP A 277 -16.17 21.85 -3.89
CA ASP A 277 -16.30 21.03 -5.11
C ASP A 277 -17.55 20.11 -5.06
N SER A 278 -18.24 19.97 -6.18
CA SER A 278 -19.55 19.31 -6.31
C SER A 278 -19.49 17.86 -6.83
N LYS A 279 -18.29 17.30 -7.05
CA LYS A 279 -18.13 15.95 -7.62
C LYS A 279 -18.24 14.81 -6.60
N LEU A 280 -17.98 15.05 -5.32
CA LEU A 280 -18.06 14.05 -4.25
C LEU A 280 -19.02 14.52 -3.16
N SER A 281 -19.81 13.61 -2.60
CA SER A 281 -20.83 13.97 -1.62
C SER A 281 -20.21 14.14 -0.23
N ILE A 282 -20.81 14.94 0.66
CA ILE A 282 -20.35 15.02 2.06
C ILE A 282 -20.34 13.64 2.73
N TYR A 283 -21.19 12.71 2.24
CA TYR A 283 -21.27 11.35 2.78
C TYR A 283 -19.91 10.66 2.67
N ASP A 284 -19.17 10.92 1.58
CA ASP A 284 -17.80 10.43 1.41
C ASP A 284 -16.84 11.03 2.42
N ALA A 285 -16.91 12.35 2.63
CA ALA A 285 -16.10 13.02 3.65
C ALA A 285 -16.40 12.45 5.04
N ALA A 286 -17.68 12.31 5.38
CA ALA A 286 -18.12 11.78 6.67
C ALA A 286 -17.70 10.32 6.88
N SER A 287 -17.81 9.48 5.85
CA SER A 287 -17.36 8.08 5.86
C SER A 287 -15.84 7.97 6.09
N VAL A 288 -15.05 8.82 5.44
CA VAL A 288 -13.60 8.86 5.66
C VAL A 288 -13.29 9.37 7.06
N LEU A 289 -13.94 10.43 7.52
CA LEU A 289 -13.72 11.04 8.82
C LEU A 289 -14.17 10.15 9.99
N SER A 290 -15.19 9.31 9.81
CA SER A 290 -15.71 8.40 10.85
C SER A 290 -14.77 7.23 11.15
N ASN A 291 -13.87 6.88 10.22
CA ASN A 291 -12.89 5.82 10.41
C ASN A 291 -11.71 6.25 11.31
N HIS A 292 -11.57 7.54 11.60
CA HIS A 292 -10.47 8.08 12.43
C HIS A 292 -11.01 8.53 13.79
N LYS A 293 -10.37 8.07 14.88
CA LYS A 293 -10.87 8.16 16.28
C LYS A 293 -11.61 9.48 16.61
N SER A 294 -12.87 9.29 16.98
CA SER A 294 -13.88 10.24 17.48
C SER A 294 -14.26 11.38 16.54
N PRO A 295 -15.54 11.49 16.18
CA PRO A 295 -15.99 12.55 15.29
C PRO A 295 -15.98 13.90 16.03
N SER A 296 -15.32 14.89 15.42
CA SER A 296 -15.05 16.20 16.03
C SER A 296 -16.22 17.15 15.87
N SER A 297 -16.17 18.29 16.58
CA SER A 297 -17.09 19.40 16.35
C SER A 297 -17.13 19.87 14.90
N ASP A 298 -16.03 19.70 14.15
CA ASP A 298 -15.95 20.11 12.75
C ASP A 298 -16.63 19.11 11.82
N VAL A 299 -16.51 17.81 12.12
CA VAL A 299 -17.34 16.76 11.49
C VAL A 299 -18.82 17.04 11.76
N ALA A 300 -19.16 17.39 13.01
CA ALA A 300 -20.54 17.70 13.38
C ALA A 300 -21.09 18.90 12.61
N LYS A 301 -20.32 19.98 12.48
CA LYS A 301 -20.70 21.15 11.68
C LYS A 301 -20.89 20.79 10.20
N ALA A 302 -19.96 20.05 9.61
CA ALA A 302 -20.00 19.67 8.20
C ALA A 302 -21.25 18.81 7.88
N VAL A 303 -21.54 17.83 8.74
CA VAL A 303 -22.70 16.95 8.53
C VAL A 303 -24.02 17.69 8.77
N ARG A 304 -24.15 18.53 9.81
CA ARG A 304 -25.34 19.40 10.03
C ARG A 304 -25.63 20.27 8.82
N ARG A 305 -24.59 20.90 8.28
CA ARG A 305 -24.69 21.78 7.10
C ARG A 305 -25.24 21.00 5.91
N TRP A 306 -24.74 19.80 5.65
CA TRP A 306 -25.26 19.01 4.54
C TRP A 306 -26.68 18.51 4.75
N LEU A 307 -27.02 18.04 5.96
CA LEU A 307 -28.39 17.61 6.26
C LEU A 307 -29.41 18.74 6.01
N SER A 308 -29.01 20.00 6.22
CA SER A 308 -29.86 21.16 5.89
C SER A 308 -30.08 21.40 4.39
N THR A 309 -29.28 20.75 3.53
CA THR A 309 -29.32 20.94 2.06
C THR A 309 -29.98 19.81 1.29
N VAL A 310 -30.32 18.70 1.95
CA VAL A 310 -30.84 17.51 1.26
C VAL A 310 -32.23 17.13 1.76
N GLU A 311 -33.23 17.28 0.90
CA GLU A 311 -34.57 16.74 1.14
C GLU A 311 -34.59 15.25 0.79
N ASN A 312 -34.74 14.40 1.81
CA ASN A 312 -34.93 12.93 1.69
C ASN A 312 -33.77 12.15 1.07
N ASN A 313 -32.73 11.90 1.86
CA ASN A 313 -31.65 10.97 1.51
C ASN A 313 -31.58 9.78 2.49
N LYS A 314 -31.47 8.57 1.96
CA LYS A 314 -31.27 7.34 2.75
C LYS A 314 -29.97 7.36 3.56
N ASP A 315 -28.99 8.14 3.09
CA ASP A 315 -27.72 8.33 3.79
C ASP A 315 -27.83 9.31 4.96
N ALA A 316 -28.93 10.06 5.07
CA ALA A 316 -29.14 11.04 6.14
C ALA A 316 -29.17 10.38 7.52
N ASP A 317 -29.79 9.20 7.66
CA ASP A 317 -29.89 8.54 8.97
C ASP A 317 -28.52 8.05 9.46
N ARG A 318 -27.66 7.54 8.57
CA ARG A 318 -26.26 7.17 8.90
C ARG A 318 -25.45 8.38 9.37
N LEU A 319 -25.61 9.50 8.68
CA LEU A 319 -24.95 10.75 9.03
C LEU A 319 -25.49 11.36 10.32
N GLN A 320 -26.77 11.20 10.59
CA GLN A 320 -27.41 11.59 11.84
C GLN A 320 -26.89 10.75 13.03
N ILE A 321 -26.62 9.46 12.82
CA ILE A 321 -25.94 8.61 13.82
C ILE A 321 -24.51 9.09 14.06
N LEU A 322 -23.76 9.41 13.01
CA LEU A 322 -22.42 9.97 13.15
C LEU A 322 -22.44 11.29 13.93
N LEU A 323 -23.38 12.18 13.63
CA LEU A 323 -23.63 13.41 14.37
C LEU A 323 -23.90 13.17 15.85
N LEU A 324 -24.78 12.21 16.15
CA LEU A 324 -25.13 11.84 17.52
C LEU A 324 -23.90 11.39 18.32
N TYR A 325 -23.00 10.62 17.73
CA TYR A 325 -21.75 10.25 18.38
C TYR A 325 -20.74 11.40 18.51
N SER A 326 -20.83 12.42 17.65
CA SER A 326 -19.94 13.58 17.65
C SER A 326 -20.33 14.62 18.69
N ASP A 327 -21.64 14.83 18.85
CA ASP A 327 -22.19 15.89 19.66
C ASP A 327 -23.53 15.44 20.31
N PRO A 328 -23.46 14.48 21.25
CA PRO A 328 -24.66 13.84 21.80
C PRO A 328 -25.65 14.82 22.42
N ASP A 329 -25.12 15.83 23.12
CA ASP A 329 -25.93 16.81 23.87
C ASP A 329 -26.80 17.67 22.95
N HIS A 330 -26.28 18.01 21.76
CA HIS A 330 -27.02 18.83 20.80
C HIS A 330 -27.89 17.99 19.86
N GLU A 331 -27.50 16.75 19.58
CA GLU A 331 -28.12 15.92 18.54
C GLU A 331 -29.18 14.96 19.05
N LEU A 332 -29.15 14.56 20.33
CA LEU A 332 -30.10 13.60 20.88
C LEU A 332 -31.56 14.01 20.62
N LYS A 333 -31.89 15.28 20.81
CA LYS A 333 -33.24 15.80 20.56
C LYS A 333 -33.66 15.69 19.10
N THR A 334 -32.74 15.98 18.18
CA THR A 334 -32.98 15.90 16.72
C THR A 334 -33.20 14.45 16.30
N VAL A 335 -32.39 13.52 16.81
CA VAL A 335 -32.54 12.09 16.54
C VAL A 335 -33.87 11.55 17.09
N LEU A 336 -34.24 11.92 18.30
CA LEU A 336 -35.51 11.52 18.90
C LEU A 336 -36.73 12.04 18.10
N ALA A 337 -36.68 13.27 17.61
CA ALA A 337 -37.73 13.82 16.75
C ALA A 337 -37.83 13.08 15.41
N ARG A 338 -36.70 12.63 14.85
CA ARG A 338 -36.67 11.80 13.65
C ARG A 338 -37.27 10.41 13.89
N ILE A 339 -36.96 9.78 15.03
CA ILE A 339 -37.58 8.52 15.47
C ILE A 339 -39.10 8.68 15.58
N ASP A 340 -39.57 9.74 16.27
CA ASP A 340 -41.00 10.05 16.39
C ASP A 340 -41.67 10.19 15.02
N HIS A 341 -41.02 10.90 14.09
CA HIS A 341 -41.54 11.09 12.75
C HIS A 341 -41.67 9.77 11.98
N ILE A 342 -40.64 8.91 12.00
CA ILE A 342 -40.66 7.61 11.32
C ILE A 342 -41.77 6.71 11.87
N ILE A 343 -41.95 6.66 13.18
CA ILE A 343 -43.04 5.91 13.83
C ILE A 343 -44.41 6.46 13.41
N SER A 344 -44.57 7.78 13.40
CA SER A 344 -45.83 8.42 13.01
C SER A 344 -46.22 8.15 11.56
N GLN A 345 -45.25 8.19 10.63
CA GLN A 345 -45.48 7.88 9.21
C GLN A 345 -45.90 6.42 9.00
N ARG A 346 -45.31 5.50 9.78
CA ARG A 346 -45.65 4.08 9.71
C ARG A 346 -47.08 3.80 10.16
N ASN A 347 -47.61 4.54 11.14
CA ASN A 347 -48.99 4.38 11.60
C ASN A 347 -50.02 4.89 10.59
N THR A 348 -49.58 5.59 9.53
CA THR A 348 -50.44 6.14 8.47
C THR A 348 -50.33 5.41 7.13
N ASP A 349 -49.24 4.68 6.85
CA ASP A 349 -49.04 3.94 5.59
C ASP A 349 -49.08 2.41 5.82
N ASP A 350 -50.11 1.75 5.29
CA ASP A 350 -50.33 0.28 5.37
C ASP A 350 -49.33 -0.55 4.52
N GLN A 351 -48.41 0.10 3.80
CA GLN A 351 -47.37 -0.58 3.04
C GLN A 351 -46.08 -0.66 3.85
N HIS A 352 -45.68 -1.89 4.23
CA HIS A 352 -44.43 -2.19 4.94
C HIS A 352 -43.23 -1.40 4.37
N PRO A 353 -42.72 -0.41 5.12
CA PRO A 353 -41.71 0.46 4.56
C PRO A 353 -40.32 -0.15 4.72
N LYS A 354 -39.46 0.09 3.73
CA LYS A 354 -38.02 -0.24 3.69
C LYS A 354 -37.18 0.50 4.77
N THR A 355 -37.82 1.03 5.82
CA THR A 355 -37.26 1.94 6.85
C THR A 355 -37.06 1.30 8.22
N LEU A 356 -37.39 0.01 8.39
CA LEU A 356 -37.13 -0.73 9.64
C LEU A 356 -35.64 -0.70 10.03
N ASP A 357 -34.75 -0.93 9.08
CA ASP A 357 -33.29 -0.88 9.29
C ASP A 357 -32.81 0.50 9.80
N ALA A 358 -33.45 1.58 9.36
CA ALA A 358 -33.09 2.95 9.75
C ALA A 358 -33.55 3.30 11.18
N LEU A 359 -34.78 2.91 11.53
CA LEU A 359 -35.33 3.10 12.88
C LEU A 359 -34.49 2.33 13.92
N ASP A 360 -34.21 1.06 13.65
CA ASP A 360 -33.41 0.21 14.54
C ASP A 360 -31.99 0.77 14.71
N SER A 361 -31.36 1.24 13.63
CA SER A 361 -30.03 1.85 13.68
C SER A 361 -29.99 3.12 14.53
N LEU A 362 -30.99 4.00 14.42
CA LEU A 362 -31.06 5.23 15.22
C LEU A 362 -31.30 4.93 16.71
N VAL A 363 -32.18 3.97 17.01
CA VAL A 363 -32.47 3.54 18.39
C VAL A 363 -31.22 2.92 19.03
N LEU A 364 -30.53 2.02 18.33
CA LEU A 364 -29.28 1.43 18.79
C LEU A 364 -28.21 2.49 19.01
N ALA A 365 -28.11 3.49 18.13
CA ALA A 365 -27.16 4.58 18.31
C ALA A 365 -27.42 5.40 19.57
N VAL A 366 -28.70 5.71 19.87
CA VAL A 366 -29.08 6.41 21.10
C VAL A 366 -28.76 5.56 22.34
N LEU A 367 -29.03 4.24 22.30
CA LEU A 367 -28.69 3.32 23.39
C LEU A 367 -27.18 3.27 23.66
N ASN A 368 -26.37 3.26 22.60
CA ASN A 368 -24.92 3.20 22.69
C ASN A 368 -24.28 4.48 23.27
N LEU A 369 -25.03 5.57 23.46
CA LEU A 369 -24.55 6.74 24.19
C LEU A 369 -24.35 6.46 25.69
N ASP A 370 -24.95 5.39 26.22
CA ASP A 370 -24.86 4.98 27.63
C ASP A 370 -25.10 6.14 28.62
N SER A 371 -26.15 6.94 28.36
CA SER A 371 -26.52 8.09 29.19
C SER A 371 -27.95 7.99 29.73
N ASP A 372 -28.18 8.48 30.95
CA ASP A 372 -29.52 8.50 31.57
C ASP A 372 -30.55 9.24 30.70
N ALA A 373 -30.13 10.31 30.04
CA ALA A 373 -30.98 11.07 29.11
C ALA A 373 -31.43 10.21 27.92
N ALA A 374 -30.54 9.39 27.35
CA ALA A 374 -30.90 8.48 26.26
C ALA A 374 -31.89 7.41 26.72
N VAL A 375 -31.65 6.79 27.88
CA VAL A 375 -32.52 5.75 28.46
C VAL A 375 -33.92 6.28 28.76
N VAL A 376 -34.02 7.43 29.43
CA VAL A 376 -35.32 8.05 29.79
C VAL A 376 -36.13 8.39 28.54
N ASN A 377 -35.49 8.95 27.52
CA ASN A 377 -36.19 9.33 26.29
C ASN A 377 -36.60 8.13 25.43
N LEU A 378 -35.86 7.03 25.45
CA LEU A 378 -36.25 5.81 24.74
C LEU A 378 -37.31 4.99 25.49
N ALA A 379 -37.43 5.13 26.82
CA ALA A 379 -38.40 4.40 27.63
C ALA A 379 -39.86 4.63 27.18
N ARG A 380 -40.16 5.78 26.56
CA ARG A 380 -41.49 6.07 26.02
C ARG A 380 -41.93 5.11 24.90
N TYR A 381 -40.99 4.40 24.28
CA TYR A 381 -41.25 3.42 23.23
C TYR A 381 -41.19 1.97 23.70
N ALA A 382 -41.06 1.70 25.01
CA ALA A 382 -40.89 0.35 25.54
C ALA A 382 -42.05 -0.62 25.18
N ASN A 383 -43.23 -0.09 24.87
CA ASN A 383 -44.42 -0.83 24.48
C ASN A 383 -44.80 -0.65 23.00
N GLU A 384 -43.95 -0.01 22.20
CA GLU A 384 -44.21 0.31 20.81
C GLU A 384 -43.95 -0.94 19.93
N PRO A 385 -44.98 -1.57 19.33
CA PRO A 385 -44.82 -2.84 18.59
C PRO A 385 -43.92 -2.71 17.36
N SER A 386 -43.68 -1.48 16.91
CA SER A 386 -42.87 -1.16 15.75
C SER A 386 -41.36 -1.22 16.00
N ILE A 387 -40.90 -1.29 17.26
CA ILE A 387 -39.48 -1.35 17.65
C ILE A 387 -39.16 -2.71 18.28
N TYR A 388 -38.51 -3.60 17.52
CA TYR A 388 -38.10 -4.91 18.03
C TYR A 388 -36.84 -4.78 18.90
N GLY A 389 -36.88 -5.27 20.15
CA GLY A 389 -35.67 -5.44 20.97
C GLY A 389 -35.41 -4.44 22.10
N LEU A 390 -36.30 -3.47 22.35
CA LEU A 390 -36.19 -2.55 23.50
C LEU A 390 -36.65 -3.15 24.84
N THR A 391 -37.60 -4.09 24.81
CA THR A 391 -38.22 -4.70 26.01
C THR A 391 -37.23 -5.39 26.98
N PRO A 392 -36.13 -6.03 26.53
CA PRO A 392 -35.11 -6.59 27.41
C PRO A 392 -34.26 -5.53 28.14
N ILE A 393 -34.12 -4.32 27.58
CA ILE A 393 -33.22 -3.26 28.08
C ILE A 393 -33.82 -2.51 29.26
N PHE A 394 -35.16 -2.37 29.28
CA PHE A 394 -35.90 -1.70 30.36
C PHE A 394 -36.29 -2.61 31.53
N LYS A 395 -35.85 -3.88 31.55
CA LYS A 395 -35.94 -4.67 32.78
C LYS A 395 -35.01 -4.06 33.82
N PRO A 396 -35.48 -3.75 35.04
CA PRO A 396 -34.63 -3.19 36.07
C PRO A 396 -33.45 -4.14 36.30
N ARG A 397 -32.21 -3.64 36.14
CA ARG A 397 -31.02 -4.35 36.61
C ARG A 397 -31.24 -4.59 38.10
N THR A 398 -31.51 -5.83 38.48
CA THR A 398 -31.57 -6.24 39.88
C THR A 398 -30.25 -5.87 40.53
N VAL A 399 -30.27 -4.81 41.36
CA VAL A 399 -29.16 -4.49 42.25
C VAL A 399 -29.09 -5.65 43.23
N HIS A 400 -28.10 -6.51 43.07
CA HIS A 400 -27.75 -7.47 44.12
C HIS A 400 -27.13 -6.65 45.26
N SER A 401 -27.95 -6.40 46.27
CA SER A 401 -27.57 -5.88 47.59
C SER A 401 -26.61 -6.82 48.30
#